data_AF-A0A2M7ZQM5-F1
#
_entry.id   AF-A0A2M7ZQM5-F1
#
_cell.length_a   1.000
_cell.length_b   1.000
_cell.length_c   1.000
_cell.angle_alpha   90.00
_cell.angle_beta   90.00
_cell.angle_gamma   90.00
#
_symmetry.space_group_name_H-M   'P 1'
#
loop_
_entity.id
_entity.type
_entity.pdbx_description
1 polymer ?
#
loop_
_entity_poly.entity_id
_entity_poly.type
_entity_poly.pdbx_seq_one_letter_code
_entity_poly.pdbx_strand_id
1 'polypeptide(L)'
;MKMRDLRKSEVKVGITVIVGLVLFIWILSWAKNFSLTSNEKKLLVRFNNVAGLEVGDHVTINGVRKGAVEDFHVEGSNVIVKLSLEPDVKIQ
;
A
#
# COMPACT_ATOMS: atom_id res chain seq x y z
N MET A 1 -7.73 48.81 -27.46
CA MET A 1 -6.74 47.73 -27.64
C MET A 1 -6.23 47.28 -26.28
N LYS A 2 -6.80 46.22 -25.69
CA LYS A 2 -6.44 45.70 -24.35
C LYS A 2 -6.03 44.23 -24.46
N MET A 3 -4.83 43.98 -25.00
CA MET A 3 -4.20 42.66 -25.06
C MET A 3 -3.21 42.45 -23.92
N ARG A 4 -3.64 42.63 -22.67
CA ARG A 4 -2.79 42.42 -21.47
C ARG A 4 -3.36 41.41 -20.47
N ASP A 5 -4.66 41.09 -20.57
CA ASP A 5 -5.37 40.25 -19.61
C ASP A 5 -5.40 38.76 -20.03
N LEU A 6 -5.21 38.44 -21.32
CA LEU A 6 -5.20 37.07 -21.83
C LEU A 6 -3.99 36.26 -21.33
N ARG A 7 -2.77 36.81 -21.44
CA ARG A 7 -1.55 36.14 -20.96
C ARG A 7 -1.55 35.89 -19.45
N LYS A 8 -2.15 36.79 -18.66
CA LYS A 8 -2.31 36.59 -17.21
C LYS A 8 -3.30 35.48 -16.88
N SER A 9 -4.33 35.31 -17.72
CA SER A 9 -5.36 34.29 -17.55
C SER A 9 -4.85 32.90 -17.92
N GLU A 10 -4.08 32.76 -19.00
CA GLU A 10 -3.47 31.49 -19.42
C GLU A 10 -2.50 30.94 -18.35
N VAL A 11 -1.63 31.79 -17.80
CA VAL A 11 -0.71 31.40 -16.72
C VAL A 11 -1.47 30.98 -15.47
N LYS A 12 -2.56 31.68 -15.13
CA LYS A 12 -3.40 31.35 -13.98
C LYS A 12 -4.07 29.98 -14.15
N VAL A 13 -4.56 29.67 -15.36
CA VAL A 13 -5.15 28.35 -15.67
C VAL A 13 -4.09 27.26 -15.58
N GLY A 14 -2.90 27.47 -16.14
CA GLY A 14 -1.80 26.50 -16.05
C GLY A 14 -1.40 26.18 -14.60
N ILE A 15 -1.30 27.19 -13.74
CA ILE A 15 -1.03 27.01 -12.30
C ILE A 15 -2.15 26.19 -11.64
N THR A 16 -3.42 26.49 -11.93
CA THR A 16 -4.55 25.73 -11.38
C THR A 16 -4.50 24.25 -11.78
N VAL A 17 -4.15 23.94 -13.03
CA VAL A 17 -4.01 22.54 -13.49
C VAL A 17 -2.86 21.83 -12.76
N ILE A 18 -1.71 22.49 -12.61
CA ILE A 18 -0.56 21.90 -11.90
C ILE A 18 -0.90 21.65 -10.43
N VAL A 19 -1.54 22.62 -9.76
CA VAL A 19 -1.99 22.46 -8.36
C VAL A 19 -2.99 21.31 -8.24
N GLY A 20 -3.94 21.22 -9.18
CA GLY A 20 -4.90 20.11 -9.25
C GLY A 20 -4.21 18.76 -9.44
N LEU A 21 -3.20 18.67 -10.30
CA LEU A 21 -2.45 17.43 -10.55
C LEU A 21 -1.65 17.00 -9.31
N VAL A 22 -1.00 17.94 -8.63
CA VAL A 22 -0.26 17.67 -7.39
C VAL A 22 -1.20 17.16 -6.30
N LEU A 23 -2.35 17.83 -6.10
CA LEU A 23 -3.37 17.40 -5.14
C LEU A 23 -3.94 16.04 -5.49
N PHE A 24 -4.18 15.77 -6.77
CA PHE A 24 -4.69 14.49 -7.24
C PHE A 24 -3.72 13.34 -6.94
N ILE A 25 -2.43 13.51 -7.24
CA ILE A 25 -1.39 12.52 -6.91
C ILE A 25 -1.31 12.32 -5.40
N TRP A 26 -1.40 13.40 -4.60
CA TRP A 26 -1.41 13.29 -3.15
C TRP A 26 -2.60 12.49 -2.64
N ILE A 27 -3.81 12.78 -3.12
CA ILE A 27 -5.03 12.05 -2.76
C ILE A 27 -4.92 10.57 -3.13
N LEU A 28 -4.41 10.26 -4.33
CA LEU A 28 -4.19 8.87 -4.74
C LEU A 28 -3.17 8.15 -3.86
N SER A 29 -2.07 8.82 -3.51
CA SER A 29 -1.04 8.27 -2.62
C SER A 29 -1.60 8.00 -1.21
N TRP A 30 -2.41 8.92 -0.69
CA TRP A 30 -3.12 8.75 0.59
C TRP A 30 -4.16 7.62 0.54
N ALA A 31 -5.01 7.61 -0.50
CA ALA A 31 -6.07 6.60 -0.67
C ALA A 31 -5.51 5.19 -0.86
N LYS A 32 -4.36 5.05 -1.53
CA LYS A 32 -3.71 3.76 -1.77
C LYS A 32 -3.14 3.11 -0.49
N ASN A 33 -3.25 3.74 0.68
CA ASN A 33 -2.60 3.26 1.91
C ASN A 33 -1.14 2.90 1.63
N PHE A 34 -0.41 3.79 0.95
CA PHE A 34 1.00 3.56 0.68
C PHE A 34 1.75 3.66 2.01
N SER A 35 1.83 2.54 2.72
CA SER A 35 2.42 2.37 4.04
C SER A 35 3.95 2.49 3.95
N LEU A 36 4.44 3.70 3.70
CA LEU A 36 5.85 4.05 3.80
C LEU A 36 6.39 3.90 5.23
N THR A 37 5.52 3.68 6.22
CA THR A 37 5.85 3.42 7.62
C THR A 37 4.74 2.59 8.26
N SER A 38 4.50 1.39 7.75
CA SER A 38 3.85 0.37 8.58
C SER A 38 4.95 -0.25 9.43
N ASN A 39 4.94 0.00 10.74
CA ASN A 39 5.80 -0.67 11.72
C ASN A 39 5.37 -2.14 11.92
N GLU A 40 4.92 -2.76 10.83
CA GLU A 40 4.41 -4.11 10.74
C GLU A 40 5.60 -5.05 10.58
N LYS A 41 5.64 -6.10 11.40
CA LYS A 41 6.71 -7.07 11.37
C LYS A 41 6.43 -8.05 10.23
N LYS A 42 7.23 -7.97 9.17
CA LYS A 42 7.13 -8.89 8.04
C LYS A 42 7.76 -10.23 8.39
N LEU A 43 7.00 -11.30 8.28
CA LEU A 43 7.45 -12.68 8.51
C LEU A 43 7.33 -13.47 7.21
N LEU A 44 8.40 -14.16 6.83
CA LEU A 44 8.37 -15.10 5.72
C LEU A 44 8.26 -16.51 6.28
N VAL A 45 7.23 -17.23 5.85
CA VAL A 45 6.97 -18.61 6.27
C VAL A 45 6.90 -19.51 5.03
N ARG A 46 7.60 -20.63 5.10
CA ARG A 46 7.59 -21.64 4.04
C ARG A 46 6.49 -22.66 4.32
N PHE A 47 5.65 -22.89 3.32
CA PHE A 47 4.62 -23.93 3.31
C PHE A 47 4.83 -24.89 2.15
N ASN A 48 4.40 -26.14 2.31
CA ASN A 48 4.40 -27.11 1.20
C ASN A 48 3.18 -26.92 0.28
N ASN A 49 2.09 -26.39 0.81
CA ASN A 49 0.83 -26.14 0.10
C ASN A 49 0.06 -25.02 0.81
N VAL A 50 -0.58 -24.14 0.03
CA VAL A 50 -1.40 -23.03 0.52
C VAL A 50 -2.75 -22.95 -0.21
N ALA A 51 -3.30 -24.10 -0.61
CA ALA A 51 -4.57 -24.16 -1.34
C ALA A 51 -5.69 -23.41 -0.57
N GLY A 52 -6.31 -22.44 -1.25
CA GLY A 52 -7.39 -21.61 -0.70
C GLY A 52 -6.92 -20.43 0.15
N LEU A 53 -5.61 -20.19 0.29
CA LEU A 53 -5.08 -18.99 0.92
C LEU A 53 -5.15 -17.81 -0.05
N GLU A 54 -5.70 -16.69 0.41
CA GLU A 54 -5.80 -15.45 -0.35
C GLU A 54 -4.99 -14.31 0.27
N VAL A 55 -4.57 -13.36 -0.56
CA VAL A 55 -3.93 -12.13 -0.09
C VAL A 55 -4.97 -11.32 0.69
N GLY A 56 -4.63 -10.94 1.92
CA GLY A 56 -5.53 -10.27 2.86
C GLY A 56 -6.11 -11.18 3.94
N ASP A 57 -5.94 -12.50 3.84
CA ASP A 57 -6.42 -13.45 4.85
C ASP A 57 -5.87 -13.14 6.24
N HIS A 58 -6.71 -13.34 7.27
CA HIS A 58 -6.35 -12.98 8.64
C HIS A 58 -5.33 -13.97 9.23
N VAL A 59 -4.27 -13.42 9.80
CA VAL A 59 -3.34 -14.19 10.63
C VAL A 59 -3.77 -14.07 12.07
N THR A 60 -4.02 -15.22 12.72
CA THR A 60 -4.44 -15.26 14.13
C THR A 60 -3.38 -15.90 15.02
N ILE A 61 -3.19 -15.33 16.21
CA ILE A 61 -2.34 -15.89 17.27
C ILE A 61 -3.23 -16.09 18.49
N ASN A 62 -3.29 -17.32 19.00
CA ASN A 62 -4.18 -17.70 20.10
C ASN A 62 -5.65 -17.27 19.86
N GLY A 63 -6.12 -17.37 18.62
CA GLY A 63 -7.50 -17.00 18.23
C GLY A 63 -7.75 -15.50 18.05
N VAL A 64 -6.76 -14.63 18.30
CA VAL A 64 -6.87 -13.18 18.09
C VAL A 64 -6.23 -12.80 16.77
N ARG A 65 -6.93 -12.00 15.94
CA ARG A 65 -6.35 -11.44 14.71
C ARG A 65 -5.16 -10.55 15.08
N LYS A 66 -4.00 -10.87 14.52
CA LYS A 66 -2.71 -10.22 14.79
C LYS A 66 -1.91 -9.91 13.54
N GLY A 67 -2.55 -10.02 12.37
CA GLY A 67 -1.90 -9.79 11.09
C GLY A 67 -2.76 -10.15 9.89
N ALA A 68 -2.14 -10.11 8.72
CA ALA A 68 -2.73 -10.53 7.46
C ALA A 68 -1.68 -11.11 6.50
N VAL A 69 -2.13 -11.91 5.53
CA VAL A 69 -1.31 -12.36 4.40
C VAL A 69 -1.06 -11.18 3.48
N GLU A 70 0.18 -10.75 3.34
CA GLU A 70 0.56 -9.64 2.47
C GLU A 70 0.76 -10.11 1.03
N ASP A 71 1.39 -11.27 0.84
CA ASP A 71 1.75 -11.80 -0.47
C ASP A 71 2.20 -13.27 -0.37
N PHE A 72 2.23 -14.01 -1.49
CA PHE A 72 2.87 -15.32 -1.54
C PHE A 72 3.38 -15.66 -2.94
N HIS A 73 4.47 -16.41 -3.01
CA HIS A 73 5.06 -16.86 -4.27
C HIS A 73 5.58 -18.29 -4.17
N VAL A 74 5.56 -18.99 -5.30
CA VAL A 74 6.06 -20.37 -5.40
C VAL A 74 7.57 -20.34 -5.57
N GLU A 75 8.27 -21.10 -4.74
CA GLU A 75 9.72 -21.29 -4.78
C GLU A 75 10.02 -22.80 -4.82
N GLY A 76 10.25 -23.32 -6.03
CA GLY A 76 10.45 -24.74 -6.28
C GLY A 76 9.20 -25.57 -5.98
N SER A 77 9.29 -26.48 -5.02
CA SER A 77 8.17 -27.30 -4.55
C SER A 77 7.41 -26.68 -3.37
N ASN A 78 7.83 -25.51 -2.90
CA ASN A 78 7.28 -24.85 -1.72
C ASN A 78 6.65 -23.52 -2.09
N VAL A 79 5.89 -22.96 -1.17
CA VAL A 79 5.33 -21.61 -1.26
C VAL A 79 5.86 -20.78 -0.11
N ILE A 80 6.43 -19.62 -0.43
CA ILE A 80 6.87 -18.65 0.54
C ILE A 80 5.75 -17.63 0.71
N VAL A 81 5.20 -17.58 1.92
CA VAL A 81 4.12 -16.67 2.29
C VAL A 81 4.71 -15.54 3.11
N LYS A 82 4.39 -14.31 2.72
CA LYS A 82 4.73 -13.08 3.41
C LYS A 82 3.54 -12.67 4.27
N LEU A 83 3.76 -12.69 5.57
CA LEU A 83 2.79 -12.28 6.58
C LEU A 83 3.18 -10.92 7.11
N SER A 84 2.19 -10.03 7.24
CA SER A 84 2.31 -8.84 8.06
C SER A 84 1.75 -9.15 9.44
N LEU A 85 2.55 -8.89 10.48
CA LEU A 85 2.16 -9.05 11.88
C LEU A 85 2.22 -7.71 12.63
N GLU A 86 1.35 -7.57 13.62
CA GLU A 86 1.41 -6.45 14.56
C GLU A 86 2.76 -6.45 15.33
N PRO A 87 3.35 -5.27 15.62
CA PRO A 87 4.67 -5.16 16.24
C PRO A 87 4.75 -5.72 17.66
N ASP A 88 3.63 -5.88 18.35
CA ASP A 88 3.55 -6.46 19.70
C ASP A 88 3.69 -8.00 19.70
N VAL A 89 3.63 -8.63 18.52
CA VAL A 89 3.78 -10.08 18.38
C VAL A 89 5.23 -10.48 18.65
N LYS A 90 5.45 -11.15 19.78
CA LYS A 90 6.71 -11.83 20.11
C LYS A 90 6.68 -13.24 19.52
N ILE A 91 7.59 -13.50 18.60
CA ILE A 91 7.86 -14.83 18.07
C ILE A 91 8.94 -15.42 18.98
N GLN A 92 8.61 -16.47 19.74
CA GLN A 92 9.50 -17.12 20.69
C GLN A 92 10.02 -18.44 20.12
#